data_AF-A0A6L3AAR8-F1
#
_entry.id   AF-A0A6L3AAR8-F1
#
_cell.length_a   1.000
_cell.length_b   1.000
_cell.length_c   1.000
_cell.angle_alpha   90.00
_cell.angle_beta   90.00
_cell.angle_gamma   90.00
#
_symmetry.space_group_name_H-M   'P 1'
#
loop_
_entity.id
_entity.type
_entity.pdbx_description
1 polymer ?
#
loop_
_entity_poly.entity_id
_entity_poly.type
_entity_poly.pdbx_seq_one_letter_code
_entity_poly.pdbx_strand_id
1 'polypeptide(L)'
;MTDGLPPARRKVAIDLGCGYRKHAGAIGIDIARIPQVDVLADATRPLPIRDSSVDAVYASHLVEHLDDLMAFMGEVWRVCKP
;
A
#
# COMPACT_ATOMS: atom_id res chain seq x y z
N MET A 1 -24.59 6.03 -31.83
CA MET A 1 -24.37 5.02 -30.78
C MET A 1 -23.07 5.39 -30.08
N THR A 2 -23.14 6.16 -29.00
CA THR A 2 -21.98 6.52 -28.19
C THR A 2 -21.72 5.41 -27.20
N ASP A 3 -20.51 4.86 -27.27
CA ASP A 3 -20.00 3.71 -26.54
C ASP A 3 -20.12 3.91 -25.02
N GLY A 4 -20.95 3.09 -24.37
CA GLY A 4 -21.30 3.18 -22.95
C GLY A 4 -20.30 2.49 -22.03
N LEU A 5 -19.01 2.64 -22.27
CA LEU A 5 -18.00 2.04 -21.39
C LEU A 5 -18.08 2.73 -20.01
N PRO A 6 -18.27 2.00 -18.90
CA PRO A 6 -18.27 2.60 -17.58
C PRO A 6 -16.94 3.33 -17.35
N PRO A 7 -16.94 4.45 -16.61
CA PRO A 7 -15.70 5.17 -16.31
C PRO A 7 -14.70 4.21 -15.67
N ALA A 8 -13.45 4.25 -16.15
CA ALA A 8 -12.38 3.41 -15.62
C ALA A 8 -12.31 3.58 -14.09
N ARG A 9 -12.40 2.47 -13.34
CA ARG A 9 -12.28 2.52 -11.89
C ARG A 9 -10.89 3.04 -11.51
N ARG A 10 -10.86 4.02 -10.61
CA ARG A 10 -9.61 4.56 -10.07
C ARG A 10 -8.95 3.46 -9.23
N LYS A 11 -7.74 3.04 -9.61
CA LYS A 11 -6.95 2.08 -8.84
C LYS A 11 -6.45 2.72 -7.55
N VAL A 12 -6.55 2.00 -6.45
CA VAL A 12 -5.98 2.35 -5.14
C VAL A 12 -4.67 1.59 -5.00
N ALA A 13 -3.56 2.32 -4.94
CA ALA A 13 -2.25 1.74 -4.69
C ALA A 13 -1.69 2.28 -3.37
N ILE A 14 -0.94 1.44 -2.65
CA ILE A 14 -0.18 1.84 -1.46
C ILE A 14 1.31 1.57 -1.68
N ASP A 15 2.15 2.34 -0.99
CA ASP A 15 3.60 2.21 -1.00
C ASP A 15 4.09 2.06 0.44
N LEU A 16 4.43 0.84 0.83
CA LEU A 16 4.86 0.47 2.18
C LEU A 16 6.37 0.67 2.30
N GLY A 17 6.79 1.41 3.33
CA GLY A 17 8.20 1.80 3.48
C GLY A 17 8.61 2.86 2.45
N CYS A 18 7.69 3.76 2.09
CA CYS A 18 7.89 4.67 0.95
C CYS A 18 9.05 5.66 1.15
N GLY A 19 9.45 5.94 2.39
CA GLY A 19 10.46 6.92 2.73
C GLY A 19 10.22 8.26 2.01
N TYR A 20 11.31 8.86 1.52
CA TYR A 20 11.26 10.10 0.72
C TYR A 20 10.87 9.88 -0.74
N ARG A 21 10.69 8.63 -1.19
CA ARG A 21 10.53 8.26 -2.60
C ARG A 21 9.21 7.52 -2.85
N LYS A 22 8.11 8.09 -2.36
CA LYS A 22 6.76 7.60 -2.61
C LYS A 22 6.46 7.47 -4.10
N HIS A 23 5.93 6.32 -4.51
CA HIS A 23 5.44 6.08 -5.86
C HIS A 23 4.30 7.06 -6.22
N ALA A 24 4.40 7.67 -7.40
CA ALA A 24 3.41 8.65 -7.86
C ALA A 24 2.01 8.04 -7.95
N GLY A 25 1.04 8.65 -7.28
CA GLY A 25 -0.35 8.20 -7.27
C GLY A 25 -0.66 7.09 -6.24
N ALA A 26 0.33 6.61 -5.49
CA ALA A 26 0.12 5.72 -4.36
C ALA A 26 -0.06 6.52 -3.05
N ILE A 27 -0.71 5.88 -2.07
CA ILE A 27 -0.76 6.33 -0.67
C ILE A 27 0.53 5.83 -0.01
N GLY A 28 1.35 6.76 0.51
CA GLY A 28 2.61 6.45 1.16
C GLY A 28 2.42 6.10 2.62
N ILE A 29 3.00 4.99 3.03
CA ILE A 29 2.89 4.45 4.37
C ILE A 29 4.29 4.14 4.88
N ASP A 30 4.65 4.72 6.02
CA ASP A 30 5.98 4.54 6.62
C ASP A 30 5.90 4.78 8.13
N ILE A 31 6.90 4.30 8.86
CA ILE A 31 7.08 4.57 10.29
C ILE A 31 7.76 5.93 10.52
N ALA A 32 8.43 6.47 9.51
CA ALA A 32 9.07 7.78 9.55
C ALA A 32 8.04 8.91 9.42
N ARG A 33 8.08 9.88 10.34
CA ARG A 33 7.27 11.11 10.25
C ARG A 33 7.93 12.12 9.31
N ILE A 34 7.78 11.93 8.00
CA ILE A 34 8.36 12.78 6.96
C ILE A 34 7.30 13.25 5.95
N PRO A 35 7.52 14.34 5.18
CA PRO A 35 6.48 14.97 4.36
C PRO A 35 5.83 14.09 3.30
N GLN A 36 6.53 13.06 2.82
CA GLN A 36 6.03 12.17 1.75
C GLN A 36 5.04 11.12 2.27
N VAL A 37 4.99 10.90 3.60
CA VAL A 37 4.19 9.86 4.23
C VAL A 37 2.78 10.38 4.49
N ASP A 38 1.79 9.72 3.90
CA ASP A 38 0.38 10.06 4.07
C ASP A 38 -0.22 9.38 5.31
N VAL A 39 0.26 8.17 5.61
CA VAL A 39 -0.18 7.36 6.75
C VAL A 39 1.03 6.90 7.55
N LEU A 40 1.10 7.31 8.82
CA LEU A 40 2.13 6.84 9.74
C LEU A 40 1.75 5.46 10.28
N ALA A 41 2.47 4.41 9.87
CA ALA A 41 2.25 3.05 10.35
C ALA A 41 3.53 2.21 10.29
N ASP A 42 3.62 1.25 11.20
CA ASP A 42 4.67 0.22 11.23
C ASP A 42 4.19 -1.00 10.43
N ALA A 43 4.94 -1.38 9.39
CA ALA A 43 4.60 -2.51 8.51
C ALA A 43 4.74 -3.89 9.19
N THR A 44 5.33 -3.95 10.39
CA THR A 44 5.36 -5.17 11.23
C THR A 44 4.08 -5.36 12.05
N ARG A 45 3.14 -4.41 11.98
CA ARG A 45 1.86 -4.41 12.69
C ARG A 45 0.70 -4.42 11.68
N PRO A 46 -0.53 -4.79 12.11
CA PRO A 46 -1.71 -4.62 11.27
C PRO A 46 -1.84 -3.17 10.79
N LEU A 47 -1.86 -3.00 9.47
CA LEU A 47 -2.00 -1.73 8.79
C LEU A 47 -3.42 -1.16 9.04
N PRO A 48 -3.56 0.16 9.21
CA PRO A 48 -4.85 0.84 9.36
C PRO A 48 -5.61 0.94 8.01
N ILE A 49 -5.69 -0.17 7.30
CA ILE A 49 -6.27 -0.30 5.96
C ILE A 49 -7.36 -1.37 6.02
N ARG A 50 -8.47 -1.11 5.34
CA ARG A 50 -9.59 -2.05 5.24
C ARG A 50 -9.21 -3.29 4.43
N ASP A 51 -9.73 -4.44 4.82
CA ASP A 51 -9.63 -5.67 4.04
C ASP A 51 -10.10 -5.47 2.59
N SER A 52 -9.40 -6.12 1.66
CA SER A 52 -9.75 -6.17 0.23
C SER A 52 -10.09 -4.81 -0.39
N SER A 53 -9.30 -3.78 -0.07
CA SER A 53 -9.54 -2.41 -0.52
C SER A 53 -8.47 -1.86 -1.47
N VAL A 54 -7.32 -2.52 -1.54
CA VAL A 54 -6.14 -2.09 -2.31
C VAL A 54 -6.01 -2.89 -3.61
N ASP A 55 -5.72 -2.22 -4.72
CA ASP A 55 -5.49 -2.84 -6.04
C ASP A 55 -4.02 -3.20 -6.27
N ALA A 56 -3.08 -2.51 -5.62
CA ALA A 56 -1.64 -2.78 -5.74
C ALA A 56 -0.84 -2.31 -4.51
N VAL A 57 0.23 -3.05 -4.19
CA VAL A 57 1.17 -2.73 -3.11
C VAL A 57 2.58 -2.62 -3.69
N TYR A 58 3.26 -1.50 -3.41
CA TYR A 58 4.70 -1.34 -3.59
C TYR A 58 5.39 -1.52 -2.23
N ALA A 59 6.53 -2.20 -2.23
CA ALA A 59 7.34 -2.44 -1.04
C ALA A 59 8.82 -2.58 -1.45
N SER A 60 9.48 -1.45 -1.69
CA SER A 60 10.87 -1.41 -2.17
C SER A 60 11.83 -1.20 -1.00
N HIS A 61 12.85 -2.04 -0.87
CA HIS A 61 13.82 -2.01 0.24
C HIS A 61 13.21 -2.13 1.65
N LEU A 62 12.01 -2.69 1.75
CA LEU A 62 11.32 -2.89 3.02
C LEU A 62 11.50 -4.32 3.55
N VAL A 63 11.37 -5.31 2.68
CA VAL A 63 11.27 -6.73 3.06
C VAL A 63 12.52 -7.22 3.80
N GLU A 64 13.70 -6.72 3.45
CA GLU A 64 14.96 -7.04 4.13
C GLU A 64 15.03 -6.56 5.59
N HIS A 65 14.14 -5.66 6.00
CA HIS A 65 14.06 -5.12 7.35
C HIS A 65 12.97 -5.78 8.21
N LEU A 66 12.21 -6.73 7.65
CA LEU A 66 11.12 -7.40 8.35
C LEU A 66 11.60 -8.66 9.06
N ASP A 67 11.26 -8.80 10.33
CA ASP A 67 11.56 -10.00 11.12
C ASP A 67 10.67 -11.20 10.72
N ASP A 68 9.41 -10.94 10.36
CA ASP A 68 8.42 -11.95 9.97
C ASP A 68 7.80 -11.62 8.61
N LEU A 69 8.41 -12.18 7.56
CA LEU A 69 7.91 -12.03 6.19
C LEU A 69 6.53 -12.66 5.99
N MET A 70 6.20 -13.75 6.69
CA MET A 70 4.92 -14.43 6.49
C MET A 70 3.76 -13.63 7.06
N ALA A 71 3.95 -13.03 8.25
CA ALA A 71 2.99 -12.10 8.81
C ALA A 71 2.76 -10.90 7.88
N PHE A 72 3.84 -10.33 7.33
CA PHE A 72 3.75 -9.23 6.37
C PHE A 72 3.00 -9.64 5.09
N MET A 73 3.31 -10.79 4.50
CA MET A 73 2.62 -11.27 3.30
C MET A 73 1.14 -11.57 3.58
N GLY A 74 0.80 -12.06 4.77
CA GLY A 74 -0.58 -12.22 5.21
C GLY A 74 -1.33 -10.89 5.32
N GLU A 75 -0.63 -9.85 5.78
CA GLU A 75 -1.17 -8.50 5.86
C GLU A 75 -1.35 -7.85 4.48
N VAL A 76 -0.39 -8.01 3.58
CA VAL A 76 -0.50 -7.62 2.16
C VAL A 76 -1.70 -8.33 1.52
N TRP A 77 -1.85 -9.63 1.76
CA TRP A 77 -2.99 -10.40 1.28
C TRP A 77 -4.32 -9.88 1.82
N ARG A 78 -4.40 -9.58 3.13
CA ARG A 78 -5.60 -9.04 3.79
C ARG A 78 -6.09 -7.75 3.12
N VAL A 79 -5.18 -6.82 2.80
CA VAL A 79 -5.56 -5.51 2.25
C VAL A 79 -5.82 -5.54 0.75
N CYS A 80 -5.19 -6.46 0.01
CA CYS A 80 -5.37 -6.60 -1.43
C CYS A 80 -6.74 -7.16 -1.80
N LYS A 81 -7.30 -6.65 -2.90
CA LYS A 81 -8.51 -7.20 -3.52
C LYS A 81 -8.22 -8.59 -4.12
N PRO A 82 -9.22 -9.50 -4.16
CA PRO A 82 -9.12 -10.78 -4.88
C PRO A 82 -8.90 -10.62 -6.38
#